data_AF-A0A815JLN6-F1
#
_entry.id   AF-A0A815JLN6-F1
#
_cell.length_a   1.000
_cell.length_b   1.000
_cell.length_c   1.000
_cell.angle_alpha   90.00
_cell.angle_beta   90.00
_cell.angle_gamma   90.00
#
_symmetry.space_group_name_H-M   'P 1'
#
loop_
_entity.id
_entity.type
_entity.pdbx_description
1 polymer ?
#
loop_
_entity_poly.entity_id
_entity_poly.type
_entity_poly.pdbx_seq_one_letter_code
_entity_poly.pdbx_strand_id
1 'polypeptide(L)'
;MAASNNKSSNTKEDLKKEFRLFDKNNDGFIDKDELKLVLKKILPKFNLPDDEVKRMISNVDKNNDGKIDYNEFMESIYPQLQSMQ
;
A
#
# COMPACT_ATOMS: atom_id res chain seq x y z
N MET A 1 29.31 11.66 -10.69
CA MET A 1 27.87 11.73 -10.36
C MET A 1 27.24 10.43 -10.84
N ALA A 2 27.10 9.46 -9.95
CA ALA A 2 26.57 8.14 -10.28
C ALA A 2 25.36 7.86 -9.39
N ALA A 3 24.20 7.65 -10.01
CA ALA A 3 23.23 6.60 -9.69
C ALA A 3 22.00 6.77 -10.60
N SER A 4 21.85 5.81 -11.50
CA SER A 4 20.80 5.68 -12.49
C SER A 4 19.45 5.35 -11.83
N ASN A 5 18.48 6.26 -11.82
CA ASN A 5 17.10 5.92 -11.46
C ASN A 5 16.31 5.53 -12.72
N ASN A 6 16.58 4.33 -13.19
CA ASN A 6 15.79 3.66 -14.22
C ASN A 6 14.57 2.99 -13.53
N LYS A 7 13.44 3.69 -13.40
CA LYS A 7 12.15 3.14 -12.89
C LYS A 7 10.94 3.59 -13.71
N SER A 8 11.15 3.92 -14.99
CA SER A 8 10.15 4.62 -15.82
C SER A 8 9.22 3.71 -16.64
N SER A 9 9.29 2.39 -16.51
CA SER A 9 8.45 1.47 -17.32
C SER A 9 7.88 0.25 -16.60
N ASN A 10 8.33 -0.08 -15.37
CA ASN A 10 7.83 -1.24 -14.62
C ASN A 10 6.83 -0.90 -13.51
N THR A 11 6.73 0.37 -13.11
CA THR A 11 5.97 0.80 -11.94
C THR A 11 4.48 0.51 -12.07
N LYS A 12 3.83 0.83 -13.19
CA LYS A 12 2.37 0.61 -13.29
C LYS A 12 1.95 -0.86 -13.22
N GLU A 13 2.70 -1.78 -13.81
CA GLU A 13 2.35 -3.20 -13.78
C GLU A 13 2.68 -3.84 -12.43
N ASP A 14 3.82 -3.50 -11.85
CA ASP A 14 4.20 -3.99 -10.52
C ASP A 14 3.25 -3.41 -9.44
N LEU A 15 2.88 -2.13 -9.55
CA LEU A 15 1.86 -1.50 -8.70
C LEU A 15 0.50 -2.16 -8.85
N LYS A 16 0.08 -2.52 -10.06
CA LYS A 16 -1.19 -3.24 -10.27
C LYS A 16 -1.17 -4.63 -9.65
N LYS A 17 -0.03 -5.32 -9.68
CA LYS A 17 0.15 -6.62 -9.04
C LYS A 17 0.16 -6.50 -7.52
N GLU A 18 0.84 -5.49 -6.99
CA GLU A 18 0.84 -5.18 -5.57
C GLU A 18 -0.56 -4.80 -5.11
N PHE A 19 -1.24 -3.89 -5.80
CA PHE A 19 -2.62 -3.53 -5.49
C PHE A 19 -3.55 -4.74 -5.46
N ARG A 20 -3.46 -5.66 -6.43
CA ARG A 20 -4.20 -6.95 -6.42
C ARG A 20 -3.80 -7.91 -5.31
N LEU A 21 -2.59 -7.78 -4.76
CA LEU A 21 -2.23 -8.54 -3.56
C LEU A 21 -3.03 -8.03 -2.37
N PHE A 22 -3.21 -6.71 -2.24
CA PHE A 22 -4.00 -6.05 -1.20
C PHE A 22 -5.51 -6.25 -1.41
N ASP A 23 -6.04 -5.82 -2.56
CA ASP A 23 -7.44 -5.91 -2.98
C ASP A 23 -7.85 -7.37 -3.20
N LYS A 24 -8.46 -7.98 -2.18
CA LYS A 24 -8.86 -9.39 -2.18
C LYS A 24 -10.19 -9.58 -2.90
N ASN A 25 -11.09 -8.61 -2.71
CA ASN A 25 -12.43 -8.64 -3.27
C ASN A 25 -12.48 -8.15 -4.75
N ASN A 26 -11.38 -7.57 -5.26
CA ASN A 26 -11.25 -6.94 -6.57
C ASN A 26 -12.27 -5.83 -6.82
N ASP A 27 -12.64 -5.07 -5.79
CA ASP A 27 -13.55 -3.92 -5.87
C ASP A 27 -12.83 -2.63 -6.34
N GLY A 28 -11.49 -2.66 -6.45
CA GLY A 28 -10.67 -1.53 -6.86
C GLY A 28 -10.28 -0.61 -5.70
N PHE A 29 -10.60 -0.99 -4.48
CA PHE A 29 -10.26 -0.30 -3.23
C PHE A 29 -9.60 -1.29 -2.27
N ILE A 30 -8.88 -0.75 -1.29
CA ILE A 30 -8.32 -1.56 -0.20
C ILE A 30 -8.98 -1.10 1.09
N ASP A 31 -9.74 -2.00 1.69
CA ASP A 31 -10.31 -1.74 3.02
C ASP A 31 -9.30 -2.04 4.15
N LYS A 32 -9.64 -1.64 5.38
CA LYS A 32 -8.77 -1.81 6.54
C LYS A 32 -8.38 -3.26 6.81
N ASP A 33 -9.31 -4.18 6.57
CA ASP A 33 -9.16 -5.59 6.92
C ASP A 33 -8.27 -6.26 5.87
N GLU A 34 -8.45 -5.89 4.60
CA GLU A 34 -7.58 -6.26 3.48
C GLU A 34 -6.15 -5.75 3.67
N LEU A 35 -5.98 -4.46 3.96
CA LEU A 35 -4.67 -3.85 4.22
C LEU A 35 -3.95 -4.59 5.36
N LYS A 36 -4.63 -4.81 6.48
CA LYS A 36 -4.08 -5.52 7.64
C LYS A 36 -3.64 -6.94 7.31
N LEU A 37 -4.48 -7.68 6.59
CA LEU A 37 -4.20 -9.06 6.18
C LEU A 37 -2.94 -9.14 5.33
N VAL A 38 -2.77 -8.20 4.41
CA VAL A 38 -1.64 -8.19 3.48
C VAL A 38 -0.38 -7.65 4.12
N LEU A 39 -0.47 -6.59 4.93
CA LEU A 39 0.65 -6.10 5.72
C LEU A 39 1.21 -7.21 6.63
N LYS A 40 0.35 -8.02 7.24
CA LYS A 40 0.78 -9.18 8.03
C LYS A 40 1.49 -10.26 7.18
N LYS A 41 1.13 -10.40 5.90
CA LYS A 41 1.77 -11.35 4.97
C LYS A 41 3.11 -10.84 4.45
N ILE A 42 3.21 -9.55 4.13
CA ILE A 42 4.42 -8.91 3.58
C ILE A 42 5.44 -8.65 4.68
N LEU A 43 4.97 -8.20 5.85
CA LEU A 43 5.79 -7.85 6.99
C LEU A 43 5.45 -8.74 8.21
N PRO A 44 5.63 -10.08 8.13
CA PRO A 44 5.30 -10.97 9.25
C PRO A 44 6.14 -10.71 10.50
N LYS A 45 7.26 -9.99 10.37
CA LYS A 45 8.11 -9.54 11.49
C LYS A 45 7.60 -8.27 12.16
N PHE A 46 6.79 -7.46 11.47
CA PHE A 46 6.14 -6.28 12.03
C PHE A 46 4.72 -6.66 12.43
N ASN A 47 4.52 -6.92 13.72
CA ASN A 47 3.18 -7.09 14.26
C ASN A 47 2.55 -5.70 14.41
N LEU A 48 1.94 -5.19 13.35
CA LEU A 48 1.24 -3.91 13.34
C LEU A 48 -0.07 -4.04 14.16
N PRO A 49 -0.20 -3.35 15.30
CA PRO A 49 -1.46 -3.33 16.05
C PRO A 49 -2.54 -2.58 15.24
N ASP A 50 -3.81 -2.84 15.57
CA ASP A 50 -4.96 -2.19 14.92
C ASP A 50 -4.88 -0.66 14.93
N ASP A 51 -4.32 -0.07 16.00
CA ASP A 51 -4.07 1.38 16.08
C ASP A 51 -3.10 1.89 15.01
N GLU A 52 -2.06 1.12 14.68
CA GLU A 52 -1.08 1.53 13.67
C GLU A 52 -1.67 1.39 12.26
N VAL A 53 -2.45 0.33 12.02
CA VAL A 53 -3.17 0.16 10.76
C VAL A 53 -4.19 1.29 10.58
N LYS A 54 -4.93 1.66 11.64
CA LYS A 54 -5.82 2.82 11.62
C LYS A 54 -5.07 4.12 11.31
N ARG A 55 -3.92 4.35 11.93
CA ARG A 55 -3.08 5.52 11.65
C ARG A 55 -2.60 5.54 10.21
N MET A 56 -2.18 4.40 9.67
CA MET A 56 -1.78 4.29 8.27
C MET A 56 -2.95 4.65 7.35
N ILE A 57 -4.13 4.07 7.57
CA ILE A 57 -5.32 4.37 6.77
C ILE A 57 -5.68 5.84 6.89
N SER A 58 -5.81 6.39 8.09
CA SER A 58 -6.15 7.81 8.26
C SER A 58 -5.12 8.79 7.70
N ASN A 59 -3.85 8.38 7.56
CA ASN A 59 -2.83 9.21 6.91
C ASN A 59 -2.87 9.11 5.38
N VAL A 60 -3.42 8.03 4.84
CA VAL A 60 -3.46 7.73 3.40
C VAL A 60 -4.80 8.12 2.78
N ASP A 61 -5.88 7.90 3.52
CA ASP A 61 -7.28 8.19 3.20
C ASP A 61 -7.48 9.72 3.17
N LYS A 62 -7.21 10.31 2.00
CA LYS A 62 -7.34 11.76 1.78
C LYS A 62 -8.80 12.12 1.56
N ASN A 63 -9.55 11.22 0.93
CA ASN A 63 -10.95 11.43 0.59
C ASN A 63 -11.90 11.14 1.78
N ASN A 64 -11.39 10.56 2.87
CA ASN A 64 -12.11 10.14 4.08
C ASN A 64 -13.27 9.17 3.81
N ASP A 65 -13.12 8.28 2.82
CA ASP A 65 -14.09 7.24 2.50
C ASP A 65 -13.90 5.95 3.33
N GLY A 66 -12.83 5.90 4.14
CA GLY A 66 -12.47 4.76 4.99
C GLY A 66 -11.86 3.60 4.21
N LYS A 67 -11.55 3.79 2.94
CA LYS A 67 -10.86 2.87 2.04
C LYS A 67 -9.64 3.58 1.44
N ILE A 68 -8.84 2.83 0.71
CA ILE A 68 -7.68 3.36 -0.01
C ILE A 68 -7.89 3.05 -1.49
N ASP A 69 -8.03 4.10 -2.30
CA ASP A 69 -8.10 3.93 -3.75
C ASP A 69 -6.71 3.73 -4.38
N TYR A 70 -6.67 3.29 -5.63
CA TYR A 70 -5.41 3.02 -6.33
C TYR A 70 -4.45 4.21 -6.34
N ASN A 71 -4.95 5.46 -6.43
CA ASN A 71 -4.10 6.64 -6.43
C ASN A 71 -3.54 6.92 -5.04
N GLU A 72 -4.38 6.85 -4.01
CA GLU A 72 -3.96 7.02 -2.60
C GLU A 72 -2.91 5.99 -2.20
N PHE A 73 -3.08 4.73 -2.64
CA PHE A 73 -2.10 3.68 -2.46
C PHE A 73 -0.74 4.04 -3.10
N MET A 74 -0.74 4.54 -4.34
CA MET A 74 0.50 4.90 -5.04
C MET A 74 1.20 6.11 -4.44
N GLU A 75 0.45 7.10 -3.96
CA GLU A 75 1.01 8.33 -3.42
C GLU A 75 1.50 8.18 -1.98
N SER A 76 0.93 7.27 -1.19
CA SER A 76 1.20 7.22 0.26
C SER A 76 1.66 5.85 0.76
N ILE A 77 1.00 4.74 0.40
CA ILE A 77 1.41 3.41 0.86
C ILE A 77 2.67 2.93 0.14
N TYR A 78 2.73 3.07 -1.18
CA TYR A 78 3.81 2.53 -1.98
C TYR A 78 5.21 3.09 -1.64
N PRO A 79 5.40 4.42 -1.48
CA PRO A 79 6.69 4.97 -1.06
C PRO A 79 7.08 4.50 0.35
N GLN A 80 6.09 4.31 1.22
CA GLN A 80 6.30 3.90 2.62
C GLN A 80 6.71 2.42 2.72
N LEU A 81 6.12 1.54 1.89
CA LEU A 81 6.55 0.14 1.74
C LEU A 81 7.96 0.02 1.15
N GLN A 82 8.29 0.82 0.13
CA GLN A 82 9.64 0.84 -0.44
C GLN A 82 10.70 1.34 0.55
N SER A 83 10.34 2.24 1.46
CA SER A 83 11.26 2.73 2.48
C SER A 83 11.52 1.72 3.61
N MET A 84 10.74 0.63 3.67
CA MET A 84 10.85 -0.43 4.69
C MET A 84 11.61 -1.68 4.20
N GLN A 85 12.02 -1.73 2.92
CA GLN A 85 12.79 -2.84 2.33
C GLN A 85 14.29 -2.50 2.18
#